data_AF-A0AAD5RCX2-F1
#
_entry.id   AF-A0AAD5RCX2-F1
#
_cell.length_a   1.000
_cell.length_b   1.000
_cell.length_c   1.000
_cell.angle_alpha   90.00
_cell.angle_beta   90.00
_cell.angle_gamma   90.00
#
_symmetry.space_group_name_H-M   'P 1'
#
loop_
_entity.id
_entity.type
_entity.pdbx_description
1 polymer ?
#
loop_
_entity_poly.entity_id
_entity_poly.type
_entity_poly.pdbx_seq_one_letter_code
_entity_poly.pdbx_strand_id
1 'polypeptide(L)'
;MDESETRRGKLCWHKNVDVGLSAVNDAMLLDAFIDEILRELYAGHPQVDRLCACHQNSNRITHLGQLLDTISVREVDNFTWDRYEQLRPYGSPSRFCDISLTKLVFCSSLRMTTLMYSAIQSSLERLERDIQDGKCTWISVRAVQKLRAKPELDDFKANYGKGDSESVNNIRKLLHRLNIQEDFMNFEKKYCEKIRNDINQMPLELSALKPVLQTIISKLSGREK
;
A
#
# COMPACT_ATOMS: atom_id res chain seq x y z
N MET A 1 3.36 -15.69 2.34
CA MET A 1 2.58 -14.66 3.06
C MET A 1 1.17 -14.59 2.50
N ASP A 2 0.93 -14.06 1.29
CA ASP A 2 -0.44 -13.86 0.76
C ASP A 2 -1.01 -15.00 -0.12
N GLU A 3 -0.33 -16.17 -0.18
CA GLU A 3 -0.67 -17.37 -1.00
C GLU A 3 -1.20 -17.12 -2.43
N SER A 4 -0.84 -15.98 -3.03
CA SER A 4 -1.45 -15.51 -4.26
C SER A 4 -1.14 -16.44 -5.44
N GLU A 5 -2.16 -16.77 -6.24
CA GLU A 5 -2.00 -17.65 -7.41
C GLU A 5 -1.30 -16.98 -8.58
N THR A 6 -1.71 -15.76 -8.93
CA THR A 6 -1.21 -15.05 -10.13
C THR A 6 -0.75 -13.62 -9.82
N ARG A 7 0.23 -13.15 -10.60
CA ARG A 7 0.74 -11.77 -10.58
C ARG A 7 1.13 -11.36 -12.00
N ARG A 8 0.64 -10.20 -12.45
CA ARG A 8 0.89 -9.65 -13.81
C ARG A 8 0.51 -10.65 -14.93
N GLY A 9 -0.62 -11.35 -14.77
CA GLY A 9 -1.14 -12.31 -15.75
C GLY A 9 -0.38 -13.64 -15.83
N LYS A 10 0.59 -13.89 -14.93
CA LYS A 10 1.36 -15.14 -14.86
C LYS A 10 1.24 -15.76 -13.47
N LEU A 11 1.60 -17.03 -13.33
CA LEU A 11 1.73 -17.68 -12.03
C LEU A 11 2.73 -16.91 -11.15
N CYS A 12 2.43 -16.82 -9.86
CA CYS A 12 3.38 -16.27 -8.89
C CYS A 12 4.65 -17.11 -8.84
N TRP A 13 5.80 -16.48 -8.57
CA TRP A 13 7.11 -17.14 -8.60
C TRP A 13 7.17 -18.42 -7.73
N HIS A 14 6.66 -18.35 -6.51
CA HIS A 14 6.57 -19.48 -5.58
C HIS A 14 5.59 -20.59 -5.97
N LYS A 15 4.71 -20.35 -6.96
CA LYS A 15 3.77 -21.34 -7.50
C LYS A 15 4.36 -22.13 -8.67
N ASN A 16 5.56 -21.75 -9.13
CA ASN A 16 6.25 -22.52 -10.15
C ASN A 16 6.78 -23.83 -9.55
N VAL A 17 6.54 -24.95 -10.23
CA VAL A 17 6.81 -26.31 -9.74
C VAL A 17 8.31 -26.50 -9.43
N ASP A 18 9.18 -25.91 -10.26
CA ASP A 18 10.63 -26.02 -10.10
C ASP A 18 11.22 -25.10 -9.01
N VAL A 19 10.43 -24.16 -8.51
CA VAL A 19 10.89 -23.13 -7.55
C VAL A 19 10.35 -23.41 -6.15
N GLY A 20 9.03 -23.53 -6.02
CA GLY A 20 8.36 -23.72 -4.73
C GLY A 20 8.80 -22.72 -3.65
N LEU A 21 9.14 -23.23 -2.47
CA LEU A 21 9.57 -22.40 -1.33
C LEU A 21 10.97 -21.80 -1.48
N SER A 22 11.80 -22.27 -2.42
CA SER A 22 13.10 -21.67 -2.73
C SER A 22 12.97 -20.23 -3.23
N ALA A 23 11.77 -19.83 -3.68
CA ALA A 23 11.41 -18.45 -3.98
C ALA A 23 11.72 -17.46 -2.84
N VAL A 24 11.74 -17.92 -1.58
CA VAL A 24 12.14 -17.09 -0.43
C VAL A 24 13.60 -16.69 -0.53
N ASN A 25 14.48 -17.63 -0.87
CA ASN A 25 15.92 -17.36 -1.03
C ASN A 25 16.15 -16.43 -2.23
N ASP A 26 15.45 -16.65 -3.34
CA ASP A 26 15.55 -15.79 -4.52
C ASP A 26 15.17 -14.34 -4.19
N ALA A 27 14.11 -14.14 -3.40
CA ALA A 27 13.70 -12.81 -2.96
C ALA A 27 14.76 -12.13 -2.06
N MET A 28 15.40 -12.90 -1.16
CA MET A 28 16.47 -12.37 -0.31
C MET A 28 17.72 -12.02 -1.12
N LEU A 29 18.05 -12.81 -2.15
CA LEU A 29 19.15 -12.51 -3.07
C LEU A 29 18.87 -11.25 -3.88
N LEU A 30 17.65 -11.09 -4.41
CA LEU A 30 17.24 -9.88 -5.12
C LEU A 30 17.40 -8.63 -4.25
N ASP A 31 17.05 -8.71 -2.96
CA ASP A 31 17.22 -7.59 -2.04
C ASP A 31 18.70 -7.29 -1.76
N ALA A 32 19.51 -8.33 -1.54
CA ALA A 32 20.94 -8.20 -1.26
C ALA A 32 21.72 -7.55 -2.43
N PHE A 33 21.35 -7.85 -3.67
CA PHE A 33 22.03 -7.30 -4.85
C PHE A 33 21.73 -5.81 -5.11
N ILE A 34 20.67 -5.23 -4.53
CA ILE A 34 20.33 -3.83 -4.81
C ILE A 34 21.44 -2.90 -4.31
N ASP A 35 21.97 -3.11 -3.11
CA ASP A 35 23.05 -2.30 -2.57
C ASP A 35 24.36 -2.47 -3.38
N GLU A 36 24.64 -3.67 -3.87
CA GLU A 36 25.81 -3.94 -4.73
C GLU A 36 25.71 -3.20 -6.06
N ILE A 37 24.55 -3.29 -6.73
CA ILE A 37 24.27 -2.59 -7.99
C ILE A 37 24.37 -1.07 -7.80
N LEU A 38 23.82 -0.53 -6.71
CA LEU A 38 23.91 0.91 -6.42
C LEU A 38 25.36 1.36 -6.24
N ARG A 39 26.18 0.56 -5.54
CA ARG A 39 27.60 0.86 -5.32
C ARG A 39 28.42 0.75 -6.59
N GLU A 40 28.12 -0.20 -7.47
CA GLU A 40 28.80 -0.34 -8.75
C GLU A 40 28.48 0.83 -9.69
N LEU A 41 27.19 1.13 -9.88
CA LEU A 41 26.74 2.19 -10.79
C LEU A 41 27.15 3.60 -10.35
N TYR A 42 27.26 3.83 -9.03
CA TYR A 42 27.54 5.13 -8.45
C TYR A 42 28.84 5.15 -7.62
N ALA A 43 29.79 4.28 -7.93
CA ALA A 43 31.04 4.12 -7.16
C ALA A 43 31.79 5.44 -6.92
N GLY A 44 31.78 6.36 -7.89
CA GLY A 44 32.41 7.67 -7.79
C GLY A 44 31.53 8.79 -7.24
N HIS A 45 30.25 8.53 -6.92
CA HIS A 45 29.31 9.56 -6.51
C HIS A 45 29.43 9.84 -5.00
N PRO A 46 29.63 11.10 -4.57
CA PRO A 46 29.88 11.43 -3.16
C PRO A 46 28.71 11.13 -2.21
N GLN A 47 27.54 10.78 -2.75
CA GLN A 47 26.34 10.46 -1.96
C GLN A 47 25.96 8.97 -2.01
N VAL A 48 26.76 8.08 -2.62
CA VAL A 48 26.39 6.66 -2.80
C VAL A 48 26.00 5.97 -1.49
N ASP A 49 26.67 6.28 -0.38
CA ASP A 49 26.31 5.72 0.93
C ASP A 49 24.96 6.23 1.43
N ARG A 50 24.65 7.52 1.20
CA ARG A 50 23.34 8.09 1.50
C ARG A 50 22.26 7.42 0.65
N LEU A 51 22.59 7.08 -0.60
CA LEU A 51 21.66 6.39 -1.49
C LEU A 51 21.32 4.99 -0.95
N CYS A 52 22.33 4.20 -0.59
CA CYS A 52 22.14 2.87 0.01
C CYS A 52 21.35 2.96 1.33
N ALA A 53 21.69 3.91 2.20
CA ALA A 53 20.98 4.11 3.47
C ALA A 53 19.49 4.46 3.25
N CYS A 54 19.16 5.23 2.22
CA CYS A 54 17.77 5.51 1.85
C CYS A 54 17.02 4.25 1.40
N HIS A 55 17.66 3.39 0.61
CA HIS A 55 17.09 2.10 0.19
C HIS A 55 16.82 1.19 1.40
N GLN A 56 17.83 0.98 2.24
CA GLN A 56 17.70 0.15 3.45
C GLN A 56 16.60 0.65 4.40
N ASN A 57 16.49 1.96 4.59
CA ASN A 57 15.41 2.52 5.41
C ASN A 57 14.03 2.27 4.78
N SER A 58 13.92 2.29 3.45
CA SER A 58 12.69 1.93 2.75
C SER A 58 12.33 0.45 2.95
N ASN A 59 13.31 -0.46 2.88
CA ASN A 59 13.11 -1.88 3.14
C ASN A 59 12.69 -2.12 4.58
N ARG A 60 13.33 -1.49 5.56
CA ARG A 60 12.97 -1.60 6.98
C ARG A 60 11.52 -1.19 7.23
N ILE A 61 11.10 -0.05 6.69
CA ILE A 61 9.70 0.42 6.79
C ILE A 61 8.76 -0.62 6.16
N THR A 62 9.13 -1.16 5.00
CA THR A 62 8.34 -2.17 4.29
C THR A 62 8.18 -3.47 5.07
N HIS A 63 9.26 -3.99 5.67
CA HIS A 63 9.23 -5.21 6.48
C HIS A 63 8.42 -5.03 7.76
N LEU A 64 8.60 -3.90 8.46
CA LEU A 64 7.77 -3.56 9.62
C LEU A 64 6.30 -3.51 9.24
N GLY A 65 5.98 -3.02 8.05
CA GLY A 65 4.61 -2.99 7.55
C GLY A 65 4.03 -4.33 7.22
N GLN A 66 4.79 -5.17 6.54
CA GLN A 66 4.35 -6.53 6.28
C GLN A 66 4.15 -7.32 7.58
N LEU A 67 5.01 -7.11 8.57
CA LEU A 67 4.86 -7.70 9.91
C LEU A 67 3.55 -7.22 10.56
N LEU A 68 3.31 -5.91 10.56
CA LEU A 68 2.11 -5.32 11.15
C LEU A 68 0.82 -5.70 10.40
N ASP A 69 0.86 -5.78 9.07
CA ASP A 69 -0.24 -6.24 8.23
C ASP A 69 -0.58 -7.69 8.56
N THR A 70 0.43 -8.55 8.76
CA THR A 70 0.25 -9.96 9.11
C THR A 70 -0.35 -10.12 10.53
N ILE A 71 0.11 -9.31 11.50
CA ILE A 71 -0.40 -9.36 12.89
C ILE A 71 -1.84 -8.83 12.99
N SER A 72 -2.24 -7.90 12.12
CA SER A 72 -3.55 -7.24 12.22
C SER A 72 -4.69 -8.00 11.52
N VAL A 73 -4.42 -9.20 11.00
CA VAL A 73 -5.39 -10.04 10.31
C VAL A 73 -6.47 -10.52 11.30
N ARG A 74 -7.74 -10.36 10.92
CA ARG A 74 -8.94 -10.90 11.63
C ARG A 74 -9.28 -10.28 12.99
N GLU A 75 -8.57 -9.24 13.45
CA GLU A 75 -8.94 -8.49 14.67
C GLU A 75 -9.83 -7.28 14.35
N VAL A 76 -11.08 -7.53 13.93
CA VAL A 76 -12.04 -6.49 13.51
C VAL A 76 -12.29 -5.44 14.62
N ASP A 77 -12.25 -5.84 15.89
CA ASP A 77 -12.41 -4.92 17.03
C ASP A 77 -11.31 -3.85 17.10
N ASN A 78 -10.13 -4.18 16.59
CA ASN A 78 -8.97 -3.29 16.53
C ASN A 78 -8.95 -2.41 15.26
N PHE A 79 -9.99 -2.47 14.42
CA PHE A 79 -10.10 -1.61 13.25
C PHE A 79 -10.55 -0.20 13.69
N THR A 80 -9.56 0.63 14.00
CA THR A 80 -9.71 2.06 14.32
C THR A 80 -8.90 2.90 13.34
N TRP A 81 -9.24 4.19 13.23
CA TRP A 81 -8.42 5.13 12.47
C TRP A 81 -7.02 5.26 13.06
N ASP A 82 -6.88 5.21 14.39
CA ASP A 82 -5.57 5.24 15.05
C ASP A 82 -4.72 4.03 14.65
N ARG A 83 -5.31 2.83 14.62
CA ARG A 83 -4.62 1.62 14.17
C ARG A 83 -4.29 1.73 12.69
N TYR A 84 -5.24 2.13 11.85
CA TYR A 84 -4.99 2.39 10.44
C TYR A 84 -3.86 3.41 10.24
N GLU A 85 -3.79 4.45 11.05
CA GLU A 85 -2.74 5.47 11.02
C GLU A 85 -1.38 4.98 11.48
N GLN A 86 -1.34 4.04 12.41
CA GLN A 86 -0.11 3.35 12.79
C GLN A 86 0.36 2.39 11.69
N LEU A 87 -0.57 1.76 10.95
CA LEU A 87 -0.28 0.86 9.84
C LEU A 87 0.05 1.61 8.54
N ARG A 88 -0.53 2.79 8.33
CA ARG A 88 -0.44 3.61 7.11
C ARG A 88 0.98 3.90 6.64
N PRO A 89 1.98 4.19 7.51
CA PRO A 89 3.36 4.43 7.10
C PRO A 89 4.05 3.17 6.57
N TYR A 90 3.49 2.00 6.85
CA TYR A 90 4.17 0.72 6.64
C TYR A 90 3.44 -0.23 5.65
N GLY A 91 2.13 -0.06 5.39
CA GLY A 91 1.32 -1.01 4.60
C GLY A 91 1.81 -1.40 3.18
N SER A 92 1.81 -2.72 2.93
CA SER A 92 2.09 -3.54 1.73
C SER A 92 3.38 -3.30 0.86
N PRO A 93 4.31 -4.28 0.80
CA PRO A 93 5.59 -4.25 0.05
C PRO A 93 5.53 -4.16 -1.48
N SER A 94 4.38 -4.43 -2.09
CA SER A 94 4.36 -4.93 -3.47
C SER A 94 4.77 -3.93 -4.58
N ARG A 95 5.02 -2.64 -4.31
CA ARG A 95 5.49 -1.71 -5.38
C ARG A 95 6.29 -0.51 -4.85
N PHE A 96 7.19 -0.73 -3.89
CA PHE A 96 8.15 0.31 -3.47
C PHE A 96 9.40 0.41 -4.36
N CYS A 97 9.65 -0.54 -5.26
CA CYS A 97 10.81 -0.49 -6.16
C CYS A 97 10.83 0.74 -7.10
N ASP A 98 9.69 1.27 -7.52
CA ASP A 98 9.66 2.43 -8.44
C ASP A 98 9.85 3.79 -7.76
N ILE A 99 9.86 3.86 -6.41
CA ILE A 99 9.85 5.13 -5.66
C ILE A 99 11.14 5.37 -4.86
N SER A 100 12.01 4.37 -4.74
CA SER A 100 13.31 4.55 -4.09
C SER A 100 14.15 5.62 -4.79
N LEU A 101 14.14 5.69 -6.13
CA LEU A 101 14.85 6.74 -6.89
C LEU A 101 14.29 8.16 -6.69
N THR A 102 12.99 8.31 -6.40
CA THR A 102 12.40 9.63 -6.12
C THR A 102 12.62 10.07 -4.66
N LYS A 103 12.69 9.11 -3.72
CA LYS A 103 13.13 9.38 -2.33
C LYS A 103 14.63 9.66 -2.23
N LEU A 104 15.44 9.10 -3.13
CA LEU A 104 16.89 9.30 -3.23
C LEU A 104 17.29 10.77 -3.46
N VAL A 105 16.41 11.60 -4.04
CA VAL A 105 16.63 13.04 -4.25
C VAL A 105 16.01 13.90 -3.13
N PHE A 106 15.14 13.35 -2.26
CA PHE A 106 14.24 14.12 -1.38
C PHE A 106 14.31 13.77 0.10
N CYS A 107 15.53 13.80 0.65
CA CYS A 107 15.72 13.70 2.09
C CYS A 107 15.72 15.09 2.74
N SER A 108 14.54 15.76 2.80
CA SER A 108 14.22 16.76 3.84
C SER A 108 12.81 17.37 3.85
N SER A 109 11.89 17.18 2.88
CA SER A 109 10.56 17.85 2.99
C SER A 109 9.31 17.12 2.47
N LEU A 110 9.36 15.87 2.04
CA LEU A 110 8.18 15.19 1.47
C LEU A 110 7.80 13.94 2.25
N ARG A 111 7.13 14.13 3.40
CA ARG A 111 6.33 13.09 4.06
C ARG A 111 5.04 12.74 3.28
N MET A 112 4.74 13.43 2.17
CA MET A 112 3.43 13.39 1.52
C MET A 112 3.30 12.50 0.27
N THR A 113 4.39 12.09 -0.38
CA THR A 113 4.34 11.25 -1.60
C THR A 113 4.26 9.74 -1.33
N THR A 114 4.56 9.29 -0.10
CA THR A 114 4.49 7.86 0.28
C THR A 114 3.03 7.37 0.44
N LEU A 115 2.09 8.30 0.56
CA LEU A 115 0.69 8.06 0.92
C LEU A 115 -0.22 7.76 -0.29
N MET A 116 0.27 8.03 -1.50
CA MET A 116 -0.46 7.88 -2.75
C MET A 116 -0.58 6.42 -3.20
N TYR A 117 0.26 5.56 -2.64
CA TYR A 117 0.40 4.18 -3.05
C TYR A 117 -0.59 3.21 -2.37
N SER A 118 -0.91 3.48 -1.10
CA SER A 118 -1.80 2.65 -0.27
C SER A 118 -3.28 2.98 -0.46
N ALA A 119 -3.61 4.20 -0.88
CA ALA A 119 -5.00 4.61 -1.10
C ALA A 119 -5.54 4.16 -2.47
N ILE A 120 -4.76 4.19 -3.55
CA ILE A 120 -5.29 4.14 -4.94
C ILE A 120 -5.44 2.69 -5.49
N GLN A 121 -5.14 1.67 -4.69
CA GLN A 121 -4.99 0.31 -5.21
C GLN A 121 -6.10 -0.66 -4.76
N SER A 122 -7.24 -0.65 -5.47
CA SER A 122 -8.17 -1.80 -5.47
C SER A 122 -9.22 -1.67 -6.59
N SER A 123 -8.88 -2.02 -7.84
CA SER A 123 -9.62 -3.10 -8.56
C SER A 123 -10.53 -3.93 -7.64
N LEU A 124 -11.82 -4.05 -7.96
CA LEU A 124 -12.79 -4.89 -7.26
C LEU A 124 -12.26 -6.31 -6.94
N GLU A 125 -11.37 -6.86 -7.77
CA GLU A 125 -10.69 -8.15 -7.56
C GLU A 125 -9.72 -8.20 -6.35
N ARG A 126 -9.16 -7.07 -5.92
CA ARG A 126 -8.32 -6.99 -4.71
C ARG A 126 -9.17 -6.87 -3.46
N LEU A 127 -10.30 -6.17 -3.54
CA LEU A 127 -11.23 -6.03 -2.43
C LEU A 127 -11.71 -7.41 -1.95
N GLU A 128 -12.00 -8.34 -2.85
CA GLU A 128 -12.43 -9.69 -2.50
C GLU A 128 -11.38 -10.44 -1.69
N ARG A 129 -10.12 -10.42 -2.14
CA ARG A 129 -9.00 -11.04 -1.41
C ARG A 129 -8.74 -10.35 -0.08
N ASP A 130 -8.81 -9.03 -0.02
CA ASP A 130 -8.61 -8.28 1.24
C ASP A 130 -9.74 -8.55 2.26
N ILE A 131 -10.96 -8.85 1.80
CA ILE A 131 -12.08 -9.31 2.64
C ILE A 131 -11.81 -10.74 3.15
N GLN A 132 -11.38 -11.65 2.28
CA GLN A 132 -11.09 -13.04 2.64
C GLN A 132 -9.91 -13.15 3.62
N ASP A 133 -8.87 -12.35 3.40
CA ASP A 133 -7.70 -12.26 4.25
C ASP A 133 -7.98 -11.49 5.55
N GLY A 134 -9.14 -10.82 5.68
CA GLY A 134 -9.51 -10.08 6.88
C GLY A 134 -8.57 -8.92 7.19
N LYS A 135 -8.10 -8.22 6.15
CA LYS A 135 -7.06 -7.18 6.28
C LYS A 135 -7.62 -5.86 6.83
N CYS A 136 -6.79 -5.17 7.61
CA CYS A 136 -7.07 -3.81 8.08
C CYS A 136 -6.78 -2.80 6.95
N THR A 137 -7.80 -2.46 6.17
CA THR A 137 -7.73 -1.54 5.03
C THR A 137 -8.55 -0.29 5.31
N TRP A 138 -8.36 0.77 4.51
CA TRP A 138 -9.19 1.98 4.62
C TRP A 138 -10.69 1.66 4.54
N ILE A 139 -11.06 0.74 3.65
CA ILE A 139 -12.46 0.33 3.41
C ILE A 139 -13.03 -0.38 4.64
N SER A 140 -12.29 -1.33 5.23
CA SER A 140 -12.76 -2.05 6.42
C SER A 140 -12.82 -1.16 7.66
N VAL A 141 -11.86 -0.25 7.85
CA VAL A 141 -11.87 0.71 8.96
C VAL A 141 -13.02 1.71 8.82
N ARG A 142 -13.26 2.22 7.60
CA ARG A 142 -14.39 3.12 7.32
C ARG A 142 -15.74 2.41 7.51
N ALA A 143 -15.85 1.16 7.08
CA ALA A 143 -17.05 0.35 7.28
C ALA A 143 -17.32 0.13 8.79
N VAL A 144 -16.31 -0.32 9.55
CA VAL A 144 -16.42 -0.52 11.00
C VAL A 144 -16.78 0.81 11.69
N GLN A 145 -16.21 1.94 11.30
CA GLN A 145 -16.58 3.24 11.84
C GLN A 145 -18.09 3.54 11.68
N LYS A 146 -18.66 3.29 10.50
CA LYS A 146 -20.10 3.51 10.25
C LYS A 146 -20.99 2.48 10.94
N LEU A 147 -20.45 1.29 11.22
CA LEU A 147 -21.17 0.17 11.83
C LEU A 147 -21.09 0.14 13.36
N ARG A 148 -20.13 0.84 14.00
CA ARG A 148 -19.93 0.81 15.46
C ARG A 148 -21.19 1.10 16.30
N ALA A 149 -22.17 1.81 15.76
CA ALA A 149 -23.43 2.14 16.43
C ALA A 149 -24.64 1.32 15.90
N LYS A 150 -24.40 0.28 15.10
CA LYS A 150 -25.44 -0.51 14.42
C LYS A 150 -25.31 -2.00 14.73
N PRO A 151 -26.43 -2.74 14.78
CA PRO A 151 -26.41 -4.21 14.96
C PRO A 151 -25.74 -4.94 13.80
N GLU A 152 -25.70 -4.32 12.61
CA GLU A 152 -25.00 -4.82 11.42
C GLU A 152 -23.48 -5.01 11.61
N LEU A 153 -22.89 -4.53 12.71
CA LEU A 153 -21.49 -4.77 13.05
C LEU A 153 -21.23 -6.25 13.36
N ASP A 154 -22.16 -6.93 14.02
CA ASP A 154 -22.00 -8.35 14.37
C ASP A 154 -22.04 -9.21 13.11
N ASP A 155 -22.89 -8.85 12.14
CA ASP A 155 -22.92 -9.46 10.82
C ASP A 155 -21.60 -9.24 10.06
N PHE A 156 -21.01 -8.04 10.17
CA PHE A 156 -19.70 -7.77 9.57
C PHE A 156 -18.60 -8.64 10.20
N LYS A 157 -18.54 -8.71 11.53
CA LYS A 157 -17.56 -9.55 12.25
C LYS A 157 -17.73 -11.04 11.93
N ALA A 158 -18.96 -11.51 11.80
CA ALA A 158 -19.26 -12.91 11.51
C ALA A 158 -18.86 -13.34 10.10
N ASN A 159 -18.74 -12.40 9.15
CA ASN A 159 -18.48 -12.67 7.73
C ASN A 159 -17.11 -12.20 7.24
N TYR A 160 -16.47 -11.22 7.89
CA TYR A 160 -15.17 -10.67 7.46
C TYR A 160 -14.01 -11.62 7.79
N GLY A 161 -13.08 -11.84 6.86
CA GLY A 161 -11.95 -12.77 7.04
C GLY A 161 -12.28 -14.24 6.78
N LYS A 162 -13.44 -14.53 6.18
CA LYS A 162 -13.84 -15.87 5.72
C LYS A 162 -13.64 -16.03 4.22
N GLY A 163 -13.19 -17.22 3.80
CA GLY A 163 -12.96 -17.56 2.40
C GLY A 163 -14.24 -17.80 1.58
N ASP A 164 -15.38 -17.98 2.25
CA ASP A 164 -16.64 -18.39 1.63
C ASP A 164 -17.20 -17.31 0.69
N SER A 165 -17.58 -17.68 -0.54
CA SER A 165 -18.14 -16.74 -1.52
C SER A 165 -19.41 -16.04 -1.02
N GLU A 166 -20.20 -16.71 -0.16
CA GLU A 166 -21.39 -16.13 0.46
C GLU A 166 -21.04 -15.01 1.44
N SER A 167 -20.08 -15.24 2.34
CA SER A 167 -19.60 -14.23 3.29
C SER A 167 -18.98 -13.03 2.58
N VAL A 168 -18.17 -13.25 1.54
CA VAL A 168 -17.60 -12.16 0.72
C VAL A 168 -18.72 -11.34 0.04
N ASN A 169 -19.75 -12.00 -0.49
CA ASN A 169 -20.86 -11.32 -1.13
C ASN A 169 -21.72 -10.52 -0.13
N ASN A 170 -21.92 -11.04 1.08
CA ASN A 170 -22.61 -10.34 2.16
C ASN A 170 -21.87 -9.07 2.58
N ILE A 171 -20.55 -9.14 2.74
CA ILE A 171 -19.71 -7.96 2.99
C ILE A 171 -19.78 -6.98 1.82
N ARG A 172 -19.71 -7.45 0.57
CA ARG A 172 -19.82 -6.58 -0.62
C ARG A 172 -21.14 -5.80 -0.64
N LYS A 173 -22.26 -6.50 -0.40
CA LYS A 173 -23.60 -5.86 -0.31
C LYS A 173 -23.66 -4.86 0.83
N LEU A 174 -23.08 -5.18 1.99
CA LEU A 174 -23.03 -4.26 3.13
C LEU A 174 -22.23 -3.00 2.81
N LEU A 175 -21.05 -3.13 2.18
CA LEU A 175 -20.22 -2.01 1.76
C LEU A 175 -20.95 -1.09 0.76
N HIS A 176 -21.72 -1.69 -0.17
CA HIS A 176 -22.55 -0.94 -1.12
C HIS A 176 -23.68 -0.17 -0.40
N ARG A 177 -24.39 -0.81 0.54
CA ARG A 177 -25.44 -0.15 1.34
C ARG A 177 -24.90 1.00 2.20
N LEU A 178 -23.69 0.87 2.71
CA LEU A 178 -23.01 1.92 3.49
C LEU A 178 -22.45 3.06 2.64
N ASN A 179 -22.58 2.97 1.31
CA ASN A 179 -22.10 3.94 0.34
C ASN A 179 -20.60 4.28 0.54
N ILE A 180 -19.78 3.26 0.81
CA ILE A 180 -18.35 3.44 1.08
C ILE A 180 -17.58 3.88 -0.16
N GLN A 181 -18.09 3.56 -1.36
CA GLN A 181 -17.51 3.98 -2.62
C GLN A 181 -17.51 5.50 -2.79
N GLU A 182 -18.63 6.16 -2.46
CA GLU A 182 -18.71 7.63 -2.51
C GLU A 182 -17.80 8.28 -1.46
N ASP A 183 -17.76 7.74 -0.24
CA ASP A 183 -16.83 8.20 0.79
C ASP A 183 -15.38 8.13 0.33
N PHE A 184 -15.03 7.03 -0.37
CA PHE A 184 -13.68 6.83 -0.88
C PHE A 184 -13.35 7.83 -2.00
N MET A 185 -14.27 8.07 -2.94
CA MET A 185 -14.08 9.10 -3.99
C MET A 185 -13.90 10.50 -3.39
N ASN A 186 -14.70 10.84 -2.37
CA ASN A 186 -14.58 12.11 -1.67
C ASN A 186 -13.26 12.24 -0.90
N PHE A 187 -12.82 11.14 -0.26
CA PHE A 187 -11.51 11.06 0.39
C PHE A 187 -10.38 11.24 -0.61
N GLU A 188 -10.40 10.52 -1.74
CA GLU A 188 -9.41 10.61 -2.80
C GLU A 188 -9.30 12.03 -3.35
N LYS A 189 -10.44 12.68 -3.63
CA LYS A 189 -10.48 14.07 -4.12
C LYS A 189 -9.81 15.04 -3.14
N LYS A 190 -10.27 15.05 -1.87
CA LYS A 190 -9.71 15.91 -0.81
C LYS A 190 -8.22 15.66 -0.61
N TYR A 191 -7.81 14.39 -0.68
CA TYR A 191 -6.44 14.00 -0.48
C TYR A 191 -5.55 14.46 -1.65
N CYS A 192 -6.00 14.27 -2.89
CA CYS A 192 -5.30 14.77 -4.08
C CYS A 192 -5.18 16.30 -4.08
N GLU A 193 -6.23 17.02 -3.66
CA GLU A 193 -6.20 18.48 -3.48
C GLU A 193 -5.15 18.89 -2.46
N LYS A 194 -5.08 18.21 -1.31
CA LYS A 194 -4.05 18.44 -0.30
C LYS A 194 -2.64 18.26 -0.87
N ILE A 195 -2.35 17.16 -1.57
CA ILE A 195 -1.01 16.94 -2.14
C ILE A 195 -0.69 18.00 -3.20
N ARG A 196 -1.66 18.40 -4.04
CA ARG A 196 -1.44 19.50 -5.01
C ARG A 196 -1.06 20.80 -4.30
N ASN A 197 -1.73 21.12 -3.19
CA ASN A 197 -1.39 22.29 -2.39
C ASN A 197 0.03 22.18 -1.80
N ASP A 198 0.40 21.01 -1.26
CA ASP A 198 1.74 20.78 -0.71
C ASP A 198 2.82 20.91 -1.80
N ILE A 199 2.57 20.40 -3.01
CA ILE A 199 3.48 20.57 -4.17
C ILE A 199 3.63 22.04 -4.54
N ASN A 200 2.53 22.78 -4.57
CA ASN A 200 2.57 24.20 -4.91
C ASN A 200 3.39 25.01 -3.89
N GLN A 201 3.29 24.64 -2.60
CA GLN A 201 4.03 25.23 -1.49
C GLN A 201 5.49 24.75 -1.37
N MET A 202 5.97 23.88 -2.26
CA MET A 202 7.36 23.42 -2.19
C MET A 202 8.36 24.57 -2.39
N PRO A 203 9.50 24.54 -1.66
CA PRO A 203 10.58 25.50 -1.78
C PRO A 203 11.10 25.67 -3.22
N LEU A 204 11.66 26.86 -3.52
CA LEU A 204 12.15 27.23 -4.85
C LEU A 204 13.25 26.29 -5.35
N GLU A 205 14.10 25.80 -4.44
CA GLU A 205 15.18 24.86 -4.69
C GLU A 205 14.69 23.52 -5.26
N LEU A 206 13.42 23.19 -5.01
CA LEU A 206 12.78 21.94 -5.41
C LEU A 206 11.71 22.14 -6.49
N SER A 207 11.59 23.37 -7.01
CA SER A 207 10.59 23.77 -8.00
C SER A 207 10.68 22.98 -9.31
N ALA A 208 11.87 22.55 -9.70
CA ALA A 208 12.12 21.75 -10.90
C ALA A 208 11.34 20.42 -10.93
N LEU A 209 10.88 19.94 -9.77
CA LEU A 209 10.17 18.66 -9.67
C LEU A 209 8.67 18.79 -9.58
N LYS A 210 8.16 20.01 -9.40
CA LYS A 210 6.71 20.27 -9.41
C LYS A 210 6.04 19.67 -10.65
N PRO A 211 6.58 19.81 -11.89
CA PRO A 211 5.96 19.22 -13.08
C PRO A 211 5.92 17.68 -13.04
N VAL A 212 6.98 17.05 -12.52
CA VAL A 212 7.07 15.58 -12.40
C VAL A 212 6.05 15.09 -11.38
N LEU A 213 5.99 15.72 -10.19
CA LEU A 213 5.06 15.36 -9.13
C LEU A 213 3.60 15.58 -9.55
N GLN A 214 3.31 16.66 -10.27
CA GLN A 214 1.98 16.93 -10.85
C GLN A 214 1.58 15.87 -11.88
N THR A 215 2.52 15.45 -12.75
CA THR A 215 2.28 14.37 -13.73
C THR A 215 2.01 13.03 -13.04
N ILE A 216 2.73 12.75 -11.95
CA ILE A 216 2.51 11.54 -11.16
C ILE A 216 1.09 11.55 -10.56
N ILE A 217 0.67 12.67 -9.95
CA ILE A 217 -0.68 12.81 -9.40
C ILE A 217 -1.75 12.67 -10.47
N SER A 218 -1.60 13.31 -11.63
CA SER A 218 -2.60 13.23 -12.70
C SER A 218 -2.74 11.80 -13.23
N LYS A 219 -1.63 11.06 -13.33
CA LYS A 219 -1.65 9.63 -13.70
C LYS A 219 -2.30 8.73 -12.65
N LEU A 220 -2.49 9.21 -11.42
CA LEU A 220 -2.99 8.43 -10.30
C LEU A 220 -4.42 8.81 -9.92
N SER A 221 -4.81 10.07 -10.08
CA SER A 221 -6.18 10.51 -9.91
C SER A 221 -7.05 10.02 -11.07
N GLY A 222 -8.13 9.28 -10.77
CA GLY A 222 -9.13 8.92 -11.77
C GLY A 222 -8.75 7.79 -12.72
N ARG A 223 -7.87 6.86 -12.30
CA ARG A 223 -7.68 5.61 -13.04
C ARG A 223 -8.94 4.74 -12.97
N GLU A 224 -9.78 4.83 -14.00
CA GLU A 224 -10.56 3.67 -14.42
C GLU A 224 -9.60 2.66 -15.04
N LYS A 225 -9.68 1.41 -14.60
CA LYS A 225 -8.88 0.31 -15.13
C LYS A 225 -9.51 -0.25 -16.39
#